data_AF-A0A6G7J370-F1
#
_entry.id   AF-A0A6G7J370-F1
#
_cell.length_a   1.000
_cell.length_b   1.000
_cell.length_c   1.000
_cell.angle_alpha   90.00
_cell.angle_beta   90.00
_cell.angle_gamma   90.00
#
_symmetry.space_group_name_H-M   'P 1'
#
loop_
_entity.id
_entity.type
_entity.pdbx_description
1 polymer ?
#
loop_
_entity_poly.entity_id
_entity_poly.type
_entity_poly.pdbx_seq_one_letter_code
_entity_poly.pdbx_strand_id
1 'polypeptide(L)'
;MMYDKHKAKQNAEKRVKELKGYYRHIIVFIVINGFLYLLKVGALNSFLPDTFPRESYYYDWINANILIWAVILVVHTLILQRHKFTFFKKWEERQIQKYMDEDRGKVDKYK
;
A
#
# COMPACT_ATOMS: atom_id res chain seq x y z
N MET A 1 -6.24 -30.23 -17.87
CA MET A 1 -5.93 -30.33 -16.42
C MET A 1 -4.55 -29.79 -16.02
N MET A 2 -3.46 -30.02 -16.77
CA MET A 2 -2.12 -29.49 -16.41
C MET A 2 -1.99 -27.94 -16.56
N TYR A 3 -2.71 -27.35 -17.52
CA TYR A 3 -2.70 -25.89 -17.78
C TYR A 3 -3.25 -25.06 -16.60
N ASP A 4 -4.29 -25.55 -15.92
CA ASP A 4 -4.88 -24.87 -14.76
C ASP A 4 -3.95 -24.86 -13.53
N LYS A 5 -3.17 -25.93 -13.32
CA LYS A 5 -2.21 -26.00 -12.20
C LYS A 5 -1.12 -24.94 -12.32
N HIS A 6 -0.58 -24.70 -13.52
CA HIS A 6 0.43 -23.67 -13.75
C HIS A 6 -0.11 -22.26 -13.53
N LYS A 7 -1.33 -21.99 -14.02
CA LYS A 7 -1.99 -20.67 -13.85
C LYS A 7 -2.35 -20.40 -12.39
N ALA A 8 -2.85 -21.41 -11.67
CA ALA A 8 -3.13 -21.31 -10.23
C ALA A 8 -1.85 -21.05 -9.42
N LYS A 9 -0.75 -21.75 -9.74
CA LYS A 9 0.55 -21.55 -9.08
C LYS A 9 1.11 -20.14 -9.31
N GLN A 10 1.12 -19.65 -10.56
CA GLN A 10 1.59 -18.30 -10.87
C GLN A 10 0.76 -17.21 -10.16
N ASN A 11 -0.56 -17.38 -10.09
CA ASN A 11 -1.43 -16.45 -9.36
C ASN A 11 -1.15 -16.46 -7.85
N ALA A 12 -0.87 -17.62 -7.27
CA ALA A 12 -0.49 -17.73 -5.86
C ALA A 12 0.87 -17.05 -5.59
N GLU A 13 1.87 -17.30 -6.44
CA GLU A 13 3.21 -16.68 -6.33
C GLU A 13 3.15 -15.16 -6.43
N LYS A 14 2.36 -14.63 -7.38
CA LYS A 14 2.16 -13.18 -7.53
C LYS A 14 1.57 -12.55 -6.27
N ARG A 15 0.54 -13.19 -5.69
CA ARG A 15 -0.08 -12.75 -4.43
C ARG A 15 0.91 -12.75 -3.27
N VAL A 16 1.73 -13.79 -3.13
CA VAL A 16 2.74 -13.87 -2.07
C VAL A 16 3.78 -12.75 -2.23
N LYS A 17 4.20 -12.46 -3.46
CA LYS A 17 5.16 -11.38 -3.75
C LYS A 17 4.58 -10.00 -3.41
N GLU A 18 3.33 -9.74 -3.75
CA GLU A 18 2.60 -8.51 -3.38
C GLU A 18 2.48 -8.38 -1.85
N LEU A 19 2.09 -9.45 -1.15
CA LEU A 19 2.02 -9.48 0.32
C LEU A 19 3.37 -9.16 0.96
N LYS A 20 4.46 -9.78 0.46
CA LYS A 20 5.81 -9.58 0.98
C LYS A 20 6.28 -8.13 0.82
N GLY A 21 5.92 -7.49 -0.29
CA GLY A 21 6.18 -6.05 -0.52
C GLY A 21 5.44 -5.16 0.47
N TYR A 22 4.17 -5.47 0.75
CA TYR A 22 3.34 -4.73 1.71
C TYR A 22 3.84 -4.87 3.16
N TYR A 23 4.20 -6.08 3.61
CA TYR A 23 4.77 -6.27 4.94
C TYR A 23 6.07 -5.50 5.15
N ARG A 24 6.92 -5.38 4.12
CA ARG A 24 8.12 -4.54 4.20
C ARG A 24 7.76 -3.08 4.50
N HIS A 25 6.72 -2.54 3.85
CA HIS A 25 6.27 -1.17 4.11
C HIS A 25 5.74 -0.99 5.53
N ILE A 26 4.95 -1.95 6.05
CA ILE A 26 4.48 -1.91 7.44
C ILE A 26 5.66 -1.97 8.42
N ILE A 27 6.62 -2.87 8.21
CA ILE A 27 7.78 -3.01 9.10
C ILE A 27 8.57 -1.70 9.14
N VAL A 28 8.87 -1.12 7.98
CA VAL A 28 9.58 0.17 7.90
C VAL A 28 8.76 1.28 8.58
N PHE A 29 7.45 1.33 8.36
CA PHE A 29 6.57 2.28 9.03
C PHE A 29 6.64 2.14 10.56
N ILE A 30 6.49 0.94 11.10
CA ILE A 30 6.53 0.70 12.56
C ILE A 30 7.89 1.05 13.13
N VAL A 31 8.98 0.65 12.48
CA VAL A 31 10.35 0.91 12.96
C VAL A 31 10.65 2.40 12.98
N ILE A 32 10.36 3.12 11.88
CA ILE A 32 10.63 4.56 11.79
C ILE A 32 9.73 5.35 12.75
N ASN A 33 8.42 5.10 12.76
CA ASN A 33 7.50 5.84 13.62
C ASN A 33 7.71 5.50 15.09
N GLY A 34 8.04 4.25 15.42
CA GLY A 34 8.43 3.84 16.76
C GLY A 34 9.71 4.56 17.22
N PHE A 35 10.73 4.63 16.36
CA PHE A 35 11.95 5.37 16.65
C PHE A 35 11.68 6.88 16.86
N LEU A 36 10.90 7.51 15.98
CA LEU A 36 10.48 8.91 16.12
C LEU A 36 9.68 9.15 17.41
N TYR A 37 8.81 8.22 17.78
CA TYR A 37 8.05 8.30 19.02
C TYR A 37 8.95 8.19 20.26
N LEU A 38 9.94 7.30 20.24
CA LEU A 38 10.94 7.18 21.31
C LEU A 38 11.80 8.46 21.44
N LEU A 39 12.13 9.11 20.33
CA LEU A 39 12.77 10.44 20.34
C LEU A 39 11.85 11.49 20.98
N LYS A 40 10.57 11.53 20.59
CA LYS A 40 9.60 12.49 21.13
C LYS A 40 9.40 12.36 22.65
N VAL A 41 9.34 11.14 23.16
CA VAL A 41 9.16 10.86 24.60
C VAL A 41 10.46 11.04 25.39
N GLY A 42 11.58 11.27 24.69
CA GLY A 42 12.89 11.47 25.32
C GLY A 42 13.52 10.20 25.88
N ALA A 43 13.03 9.01 25.50
CA ALA A 43 13.58 7.72 25.93
C ALA A 43 15.03 7.53 25.45
N LEU A 44 15.43 8.25 24.40
CA LEU A 44 16.78 8.23 23.85
C LEU A 44 17.62 9.45 24.29
N ASN A 45 17.09 10.35 25.13
CA ASN A 45 17.79 11.58 25.52
C ASN A 45 19.14 11.31 26.21
N SER A 46 19.27 10.21 26.96
CA SER A 46 20.53 9.82 27.60
C SER A 46 21.60 9.32 26.62
N PHE A 47 21.21 8.93 25.40
CA PHE A 47 22.12 8.49 24.34
C PHE A 47 22.42 9.60 23.32
N LEU A 48 21.73 10.74 23.40
CA LEU A 48 21.83 11.85 22.46
C LEU A 48 22.71 12.97 23.04
N PRO A 49 23.47 13.70 22.18
CA PRO A 49 24.24 14.86 22.61
C PRO A 49 23.37 15.96 23.24
N ASP A 50 23.94 16.78 24.13
CA ASP A 50 23.25 17.93 24.73
C ASP A 50 22.77 18.99 23.70
N THR A 51 23.30 18.93 22.48
CA THR A 51 22.88 19.80 21.36
C THR A 51 21.56 19.36 20.72
N PHE A 52 21.02 18.18 21.05
CA PHE A 52 19.76 17.72 20.51
C PHE A 52 18.58 18.48 21.15
N PRO A 53 17.62 18.98 20.35
CA PRO A 53 16.47 19.68 20.88
C PRO A 53 15.64 18.74 21.78
N ARG A 54 15.44 19.14 23.03
CA ARG A 54 14.64 18.40 24.04
C ARG A 54 13.21 18.94 24.18
N GLU A 55 12.94 20.11 23.61
CA GLU A 55 11.62 20.73 23.69
C GLU A 55 10.60 19.96 22.85
N SER A 56 9.43 19.66 23.44
CA SER A 56 8.37 18.88 22.80
C SER A 56 7.88 19.50 21.49
N TYR A 57 7.93 20.82 21.35
CA TYR A 57 7.49 21.54 20.16
C TYR A 57 8.25 21.12 18.88
N TYR A 58 9.54 20.79 18.99
CA TYR A 58 10.34 20.31 17.84
C TYR A 58 9.87 18.96 17.30
N TYR A 59 9.06 18.23 18.07
CA TYR A 59 8.57 16.89 17.75
C TYR A 59 7.08 16.85 17.44
N ASP A 60 6.36 17.97 17.46
CA ASP A 60 4.92 18.00 17.21
C ASP A 60 4.56 17.59 15.77
N TRP A 61 5.46 17.86 14.81
CA TRP A 61 5.31 17.41 13.43
C TRP A 61 5.25 15.87 13.28
N ILE A 62 5.77 15.11 14.25
CA ILE A 62 5.73 13.65 14.23
C ILE A 62 4.28 13.15 14.25
N ASN A 63 3.38 13.82 14.97
CA ASN A 63 1.97 13.45 14.98
C ASN A 63 1.35 13.57 13.59
N ALA A 64 1.63 14.69 12.89
CA ALA A 64 1.16 14.90 11.52
C ALA A 64 1.80 13.89 10.55
N ASN A 65 3.08 13.54 10.74
CA ASN A 65 3.77 12.51 9.97
C ASN A 65 3.08 11.15 10.12
N ILE A 66 2.81 10.72 11.36
CA ILE A 66 2.10 9.47 11.65
C ILE A 66 0.73 9.46 10.97
N LEU A 67 -0.03 10.56 11.01
CA LEU A 67 -1.34 10.65 10.37
C LEU A 67 -1.26 10.49 8.84
N ILE A 68 -0.31 11.16 8.18
CA ILE A 68 -0.12 11.04 6.72
C ILE A 68 0.23 9.59 6.35
N TRP A 69 1.14 8.98 7.08
CA TRP A 69 1.53 7.59 6.84
C TRP A 69 0.42 6.60 7.15
N ALA A 70 -0.41 6.85 8.16
CA ALA A 70 -1.59 6.05 8.44
C ALA A 70 -2.55 6.06 7.24
N VAL A 71 -2.77 7.22 6.61
CA VAL A 71 -3.58 7.32 5.38
C VAL A 71 -2.93 6.52 4.24
N ILE A 72 -1.61 6.61 4.04
CA ILE A 72 -0.90 5.85 3.01
C ILE A 72 -1.06 4.33 3.23
N LEU A 73 -0.95 3.86 4.47
CA LEU A 73 -1.14 2.45 4.82
C LEU A 73 -2.58 2.00 4.55
N VAL A 74 -3.57 2.81 4.90
CA VAL A 74 -4.99 2.53 4.60
C VAL A 74 -5.19 2.37 3.09
N VAL A 75 -4.69 3.31 2.28
CA VAL A 75 -4.78 3.23 0.81
C VAL A 75 -4.07 1.99 0.28
N HIS A 76 -2.86 1.68 0.76
CA HIS A 76 -2.13 0.47 0.35
C HIS A 76 -2.90 -0.81 0.70
N THR A 77 -3.54 -0.85 1.87
CA THR A 77 -4.35 -1.98 2.31
C THR A 77 -5.57 -2.15 1.39
N LEU A 78 -6.23 -1.06 1.02
CA LEU A 78 -7.34 -1.07 0.07
C LEU A 78 -6.92 -1.58 -1.31
N ILE A 79 -5.76 -1.16 -1.82
CA ILE A 79 -5.20 -1.64 -3.09
C ILE A 79 -4.89 -3.13 -3.02
N LEU A 80 -4.21 -3.57 -1.96
CA LEU A 80 -3.89 -4.98 -1.76
C LEU A 80 -5.18 -5.80 -1.69
N GLN A 81 -6.20 -5.31 -0.98
CA GLN A 81 -7.48 -6.01 -0.77
C GLN A 81 -8.50 -5.79 -1.91
N ARG A 82 -8.13 -5.10 -3.00
CA ARG A 82 -8.97 -4.87 -4.20
C ARG A 82 -9.69 -6.12 -4.70
N HIS A 83 -8.99 -7.25 -4.67
CA HIS A 83 -9.48 -8.55 -5.12
C HIS A 83 -10.55 -9.18 -4.20
N LYS A 84 -10.66 -8.75 -2.93
CA LYS A 84 -11.72 -9.18 -2.01
C LYS A 84 -12.98 -8.31 -2.14
N PHE A 85 -12.86 -7.09 -2.64
CA PHE A 85 -14.00 -6.21 -2.86
C PHE A 85 -14.70 -6.55 -4.19
N THR A 86 -15.78 -7.30 -4.12
CA THR A 86 -16.59 -7.71 -5.29
C THR A 86 -17.07 -6.53 -6.13
N PHE A 87 -17.27 -5.37 -5.52
CA PHE A 87 -17.63 -4.13 -6.21
C PHE A 87 -16.55 -3.68 -7.21
N PHE A 88 -15.27 -3.72 -6.82
CA PHE A 88 -14.16 -3.34 -7.68
C PHE A 88 -14.03 -4.27 -8.88
N LYS A 89 -14.19 -5.58 -8.65
CA LYS A 89 -14.17 -6.58 -9.73
C LYS A 89 -15.29 -6.33 -10.75
N LYS A 90 -16.52 -6.08 -10.30
CA LYS A 90 -17.66 -5.73 -11.18
C LYS A 90 -17.46 -4.41 -11.91
N TRP A 91 -16.78 -3.44 -11.31
CA TRP A 91 -16.44 -2.19 -11.99
C TRP A 91 -15.39 -2.40 -13.08
N GLU A 92 -14.32 -3.15 -12.79
CA GLU A 92 -13.24 -3.48 -13.72
C GLU A 92 -13.79 -4.23 -14.95
N GLU A 93 -14.65 -5.23 -14.72
CA GLU A 93 -15.29 -6.02 -15.77
C GLU A 93 -16.18 -5.17 -16.68
N ARG A 94 -16.91 -4.18 -16.12
CA ARG A 94 -17.70 -3.21 -16.91
C ARG A 94 -16.83 -2.30 -17.77
N GLN A 95 -15.69 -1.85 -17.25
CA GLN A 95 -14.77 -1.01 -18.04
C GLN A 95 -14.14 -1.81 -19.18
N ILE A 96 -13.69 -3.04 -18.92
CA ILE A 96 -13.16 -3.93 -19.96
C ILE A 96 -14.18 -4.15 -21.07
N GLN A 97 -15.44 -4.44 -20.71
CA GLN A 97 -16.51 -4.62 -21.68
C GLN A 97 -16.72 -3.37 -22.53
N LYS A 98 -16.73 -2.19 -21.91
CA LYS A 98 -16.86 -0.91 -22.62
C LYS A 98 -15.75 -0.70 -23.66
N TYR A 99 -14.49 -0.97 -23.30
CA TYR A 99 -13.37 -0.85 -24.24
C TYR A 99 -13.46 -1.89 -25.38
N MET A 100 -13.91 -3.11 -25.09
CA MET A 100 -14.13 -4.14 -26.12
C MET A 100 -15.24 -3.75 -27.10
N ASP A 101 -16.32 -3.14 -26.61
CA ASP A 101 -17.43 -2.70 -27.45
C ASP A 101 -17.02 -1.47 -28.30
N GLU A 102 -16.21 -0.55 -27.75
CA GLU A 102 -15.62 0.56 -28.50
C GLU A 102 -14.70 0.09 -29.63
N ASP A 103 -13.86 -0.93 -29.38
CA ASP A 103 -12.97 -1.48 -30.41
C ASP A 103 -13.74 -2.24 -31.49
N ARG A 104 -14.78 -3.00 -31.14
CA ARG A 104 -15.66 -3.65 -32.13
C ARG A 104 -16.35 -2.63 -33.03
N GLY A 105 -16.86 -1.53 -32.45
CA GLY A 105 -17.49 -0.45 -33.21
C GLY A 105 -16.52 0.28 -34.15
N LYS A 106 -15.23 0.36 -33.82
CA LYS A 106 -14.20 0.89 -34.73
C LYS A 106 -13.93 -0.07 -35.88
N VAL A 107 -13.78 -1.37 -35.62
CA VAL A 107 -13.50 -2.37 -36.66
C VAL A 107 -14.64 -2.45 -37.68
N ASP A 108 -15.89 -2.35 -37.23
CA ASP A 108 -17.07 -2.37 -38.12
C ASP A 108 -17.21 -1.09 -38.96
N LYS A 109 -16.62 0.04 -38.52
CA LYS A 109 -16.62 1.31 -39.26
C LYS A 109 -15.64 1.33 -40.45
N TYR A 110 -14.67 0.41 -40.49
CA TYR A 110 -13.67 0.30 -41.57
C TYR A 110 -13.91 -0.91 -42.49
N LYS A 111 -15.09 -1.53 -42.38
CA LYS A 111 -15.53 -2.67 -43.19
C LYS A 111 -16.64 -2.26 -44.13
#